data_AF-A0A397S5X6-F1
#
_entry.id   AF-A0A397S5X6-F1
#
_cell.length_a   1.000
_cell.length_b   1.000
_cell.length_c   1.000
_cell.angle_alpha   90.00
_cell.angle_beta   90.00
_cell.angle_gamma   90.00
#
_symmetry.space_group_name_H-M   'P 1'
#
loop_
_entity.id
_entity.type
_entity.pdbx_description
1 polymer ?
#
loop_
_entity_poly.entity_id
_entity_poly.type
_entity_poly.pdbx_seq_one_letter_code
_entity_poly.pdbx_strand_id
1 'polypeptide(L)'
;MNADIQIYSTHIKKLGDIQELIDKLNFENPFGAEEFVQYDNTEITTEMISNEKILKAVLPNNQEKEIKEASDPLLPITHNESIESYDKVILYLEQQEGDSSRQTNLDTFINSK
;
A
#
# COMPACT_ATOMS: atom_id res chain seq x y z
N MET A 1 8.02 -39.80 18.71
CA MET A 1 8.41 -38.42 18.36
C MET A 1 7.52 -37.51 19.19
N ASN A 2 8.08 -36.66 20.06
CA ASN A 2 7.28 -35.87 21.01
C ASN A 2 6.69 -34.64 20.28
N ALA A 3 5.37 -34.48 20.30
CA ALA A 3 4.66 -33.36 19.69
C ALA A 3 5.15 -32.00 20.22
N ASP A 4 5.56 -31.94 21.49
CA ASP A 4 6.07 -30.73 22.13
C ASP A 4 7.38 -30.25 21.51
N ILE A 5 8.24 -31.18 21.08
CA ILE A 5 9.52 -30.85 20.43
C ILE A 5 9.27 -30.23 19.05
N GLN A 6 8.26 -30.73 18.32
CA GLN A 6 7.90 -30.18 17.01
C GLN A 6 7.27 -28.78 17.12
N ILE A 7 6.42 -28.58 18.13
CA ILE A 7 5.81 -27.27 18.42
C ILE A 7 6.89 -26.26 18.78
N TYR A 8 7.81 -26.63 19.69
CA TYR A 8 8.92 -25.77 20.09
C TYR A 8 9.82 -25.40 18.91
N SER A 9 10.20 -26.38 18.08
CA SER A 9 11.01 -26.13 16.88
C SER A 9 10.32 -25.20 15.88
N THR A 10 9.00 -25.33 15.73
CA THR A 10 8.21 -24.46 14.84
C THR A 10 8.15 -23.04 15.38
N HIS A 11 8.01 -22.89 16.71
CA HIS A 11 7.99 -21.58 17.36
C HIS A 11 9.33 -20.85 17.23
N ILE A 12 10.45 -21.53 17.47
CA ILE A 12 11.80 -20.97 17.29
C ILE A 12 12.03 -20.51 15.84
N LYS A 13 11.59 -21.29 14.86
CA LYS A 13 11.70 -20.90 13.45
C LYS A 13 10.92 -19.60 13.16
N LYS A 14 9.68 -19.51 13.64
CA LYS A 14 8.85 -18.30 13.46
C LYS A 14 9.46 -17.07 14.12
N LEU A 15 10.04 -17.21 15.32
CA LEU A 15 10.74 -16.10 15.97
C LEU A 15 11.94 -15.62 15.14
N GLY A 16 12.68 -16.54 14.53
CA GLY A 16 13.76 -16.20 13.59
C GLY A 16 13.27 -15.39 12.38
N ASP A 17 12.18 -15.85 11.74
CA ASP A 17 11.59 -15.15 10.59
C ASP A 17 11.11 -13.73 10.98
N ILE A 18 10.51 -13.57 12.16
CA ILE A 18 10.09 -12.26 12.69
C ILE A 18 11.30 -11.35 12.95
N GLN A 19 12.36 -11.89 13.56
CA GLN A 19 13.57 -11.11 13.84
C GLN A 19 14.22 -10.60 12.54
N GLU A 20 14.29 -11.43 11.49
CA GLU A 20 14.82 -11.01 10.19
C GLU A 20 14.01 -9.86 9.57
N LEU A 21 12.69 -9.84 9.77
CA LEU A 21 11.84 -8.73 9.32
C LEU A 21 12.08 -7.46 10.14
N ILE A 22 12.22 -7.58 11.46
CA ILE A 22 12.51 -6.43 12.33
C ILE A 22 13.86 -5.81 11.96
N ASP A 23 14.88 -6.63 11.72
CA ASP A 23 16.22 -6.17 11.36
C ASP A 23 16.22 -5.38 10.03
N LYS A 24 15.28 -5.67 9.12
CA LYS A 24 15.12 -4.93 7.86
C LYS A 24 14.47 -3.55 8.02
N LEU A 25 13.78 -3.28 9.13
CA LEU A 25 12.96 -2.08 9.32
C LEU A 25 13.73 -0.87 9.88
N ASN A 26 15.03 -0.99 10.16
CA ASN A 26 15.92 0.11 10.59
C ASN A 26 15.31 1.02 11.68
N PHE A 27 14.71 0.42 12.72
CA PHE A 27 14.22 1.18 13.87
C PHE A 27 15.39 1.76 14.67
N GLU A 28 15.23 2.98 15.20
CA GLU A 28 16.24 3.63 16.05
C GLU A 28 16.46 2.85 17.37
N ASN A 29 15.41 2.20 17.86
CA ASN A 29 15.46 1.28 18.98
C ASN A 29 14.67 0.01 18.63
N PRO A 30 15.29 -0.97 17.94
CA PRO A 30 14.59 -2.18 17.54
C PRO A 30 14.31 -3.05 18.78
N PHE A 31 13.08 -3.53 18.88
CA PHE A 31 12.66 -4.53 19.86
C PHE A 31 12.91 -5.94 19.31
N GLY A 32 13.04 -6.95 20.18
CA GLY A 32 13.23 -8.34 19.76
C GLY A 32 11.94 -9.02 19.28
N ALA A 33 12.05 -10.11 18.54
CA ALA A 33 10.90 -10.91 18.09
C ALA A 33 10.02 -11.43 19.25
N GLU A 34 10.63 -11.75 20.39
CA GLU A 34 9.93 -12.20 21.59
C GLU A 34 9.13 -11.04 22.24
N GLU A 35 9.73 -9.85 22.29
CA GLU A 35 9.06 -8.64 22.77
C GLU A 35 7.90 -8.27 21.84
N PHE A 36 8.09 -8.37 20.51
CA PHE A 36 7.02 -8.14 19.53
C PHE A 36 5.81 -9.06 19.75
N VAL A 37 6.05 -10.37 19.87
CA VAL A 37 4.99 -11.36 20.12
C VAL A 37 4.31 -11.09 21.46
N GLN A 38 5.05 -10.69 22.49
CA GLN A 38 4.47 -10.35 23.78
C GLN A 38 3.58 -9.09 23.70
N TYR A 39 4.04 -8.04 23.01
CA TYR A 39 3.25 -6.83 22.79
C TYR A 39 1.97 -7.16 22.02
N ASP A 40 2.04 -7.89 20.91
CA ASP A 40 0.87 -8.27 20.10
C ASP A 40 -0.19 -9.06 20.91
N ASN A 41 0.26 -9.99 21.78
CA ASN A 41 -0.65 -10.78 22.61
C ASN A 41 -1.23 -10.02 23.82
N THR A 42 -0.57 -8.95 24.27
CA THR A 42 -0.98 -8.16 25.44
C THR A 42 -1.68 -6.86 25.06
N GLU A 43 -1.48 -6.40 23.83
CA GLU A 43 -2.24 -5.33 23.22
C GLU A 43 -3.66 -5.85 22.97
N ILE A 44 -4.53 -5.59 23.95
CA ILE A 44 -5.96 -5.49 23.66
C ILE A 44 -6.04 -4.53 22.49
N THR A 45 -6.55 -4.96 21.33
CA THR A 45 -6.72 -4.10 20.14
C THR A 45 -7.54 -2.88 20.54
N THR A 46 -6.86 -1.87 21.06
CA THR A 46 -7.47 -0.71 21.68
C THR A 46 -7.73 0.20 20.51
N GLU A 47 -8.99 0.24 20.09
CA GLU A 47 -9.52 1.04 18.97
C GLU A 47 -8.54 1.19 17.79
N MET A 48 -8.68 0.31 16.80
CA MET A 48 -8.04 0.45 15.49
C MET A 48 -8.00 1.93 15.09
N ILE A 49 -6.80 2.49 14.97
CA ILE A 49 -6.64 3.92 14.73
C ILE A 49 -7.47 4.28 13.50
N SER A 50 -8.46 5.15 13.68
CA SER A 50 -9.34 5.50 12.57
C SER A 50 -8.53 6.18 11.47
N ASN A 51 -8.94 5.96 10.21
CA ASN A 51 -8.31 6.63 9.06
C ASN A 51 -8.26 8.16 9.25
N GLU A 52 -9.25 8.74 9.92
CA GLU A 52 -9.29 10.15 10.29
C GLU A 52 -8.12 10.54 11.21
N LYS A 53 -7.81 9.75 12.24
CA LYS A 53 -6.66 9.99 13.14
C LYS A 53 -5.33 9.87 12.39
N ILE A 54 -5.21 8.92 11.46
CA ILE A 54 -4.02 8.74 10.63
C ILE A 54 -3.82 9.95 9.72
N LEU A 55 -4.88 10.38 9.01
CA LEU A 55 -4.83 11.52 8.11
C LEU A 55 -4.49 12.82 8.84
N LYS A 56 -5.01 13.03 10.06
CA LYS A 56 -4.68 14.21 10.89
C LYS A 56 -3.21 14.24 11.36
N ALA A 57 -2.57 13.09 11.52
CA ALA A 57 -1.17 13.02 11.93
C ALA A 57 -0.20 13.22 10.77
N VAL A 58 -0.58 12.79 9.56
CA VAL A 58 0.27 12.87 8.35
C VAL A 58 0.11 14.21 7.62
N LEU A 59 -1.08 14.81 7.68
CA LEU A 59 -1.33 16.11 7.06
C LEU A 59 -1.10 17.23 8.09
N PRO A 60 -0.16 18.15 7.86
CA PRO A 60 0.04 19.30 8.75
C PRO A 60 -1.26 20.11 8.79
N ASN A 61 -1.87 20.14 9.98
CA ASN A 61 -3.15 20.75 10.31
C ASN A 61 -3.42 22.06 9.54
N ASN A 62 -4.16 21.97 8.44
CA ASN A 62 -4.84 23.10 7.85
C ASN A 62 -6.34 22.86 7.82
N GLN A 63 -6.91 23.19 8.98
CA GLN A 63 -8.29 23.63 9.17
C GLN A 63 -9.34 22.52 9.24
N GLU A 64 -10.03 22.54 10.36
CA GLU A 64 -11.40 22.08 10.58
C GLU A 64 -12.30 22.37 9.37
N LYS A 65 -12.28 21.47 8.40
CA LYS A 65 -13.50 21.10 7.71
C LYS A 65 -13.61 19.62 7.91
N GLU A 66 -14.56 19.24 8.75
CA GLU A 66 -15.26 17.98 8.65
C GLU A 66 -15.63 17.81 7.17
N ILE A 67 -14.74 17.18 6.39
CA ILE A 67 -15.11 16.59 5.12
C ILE A 67 -15.94 15.42 5.58
N LYS A 68 -17.23 15.68 5.85
CA LYS A 68 -18.25 14.69 5.57
C LYS A 68 -17.82 14.14 4.24
N GLU A 69 -17.49 12.85 4.22
CA GLU A 69 -17.41 12.09 2.99
C GLU A 69 -18.81 12.24 2.39
N ALA A 70 -18.99 13.36 1.69
CA ALA A 70 -19.95 13.46 0.65
C ALA A 70 -19.46 12.34 -0.25
N SER A 71 -20.12 11.19 -0.12
CA SER A 71 -20.56 10.41 -1.25
C SER A 71 -21.29 11.35 -2.20
N ASP A 72 -20.59 12.36 -2.71
CA ASP A 72 -20.93 13.02 -3.93
C ASP A 72 -20.69 11.89 -4.93
N PRO A 73 -21.76 11.31 -5.49
CA PRO A 73 -21.56 10.31 -6.53
C PRO A 73 -20.68 11.01 -7.55
N LEU A 74 -19.53 10.39 -7.89
CA LEU A 74 -18.68 10.87 -8.98
C LEU A 74 -19.60 11.31 -10.10
N LEU A 75 -19.52 12.59 -10.48
CA LEU A 75 -20.42 13.15 -11.48
C LEU A 75 -20.47 12.17 -12.65
N PRO A 76 -21.66 11.74 -13.08
CA PRO A 76 -21.76 10.73 -14.13
C PRO A 76 -21.07 11.26 -15.38
N ILE A 77 -19.96 10.62 -15.74
CA ILE A 77 -19.19 10.97 -16.92
C ILE A 77 -20.00 10.53 -18.14
N THR A 78 -20.25 11.45 -19.05
CA THR A 78 -20.87 11.13 -20.34
C THR A 78 -19.89 10.40 -21.26
N HIS A 79 -20.39 9.62 -22.21
CA HIS A 79 -19.55 8.92 -23.18
C HIS A 79 -18.59 9.87 -23.93
N ASN A 80 -19.04 11.09 -24.26
CA ASN A 80 -18.22 12.09 -24.93
C ASN A 80 -17.10 12.62 -24.03
N GLU A 81 -17.40 12.93 -22.76
CA GLU A 81 -16.39 13.35 -21.78
C GLU A 81 -15.34 12.25 -21.55
N SER A 82 -15.76 10.98 -21.59
CA SER A 82 -14.81 9.86 -21.52
C SER A 82 -13.90 9.81 -22.74
N ILE A 83 -14.42 10.00 -23.95
CA ILE A 83 -13.60 10.04 -25.18
C ILE A 83 -12.60 11.20 -25.11
N GLU A 84 -13.07 12.41 -24.78
CA GLU A 84 -12.19 13.58 -24.65
C GLU A 84 -11.10 13.40 -23.59
N SER A 85 -11.41 12.64 -22.52
CA SER A 85 -10.43 12.31 -21.49
C SER A 85 -9.35 11.35 -22.01
N TYR A 86 -9.72 10.36 -22.81
CA TYR A 86 -8.75 9.47 -23.46
C TYR A 86 -7.85 10.24 -24.43
N ASP A 87 -8.40 11.13 -25.26
CA ASP A 87 -7.60 11.95 -26.18
C ASP A 87 -6.53 12.77 -25.46
N LYS A 88 -6.88 13.35 -24.30
CA LYS A 88 -5.94 14.13 -23.47
C LYS A 88 -4.82 13.25 -22.89
N VAL A 89 -5.14 12.04 -22.44
CA VAL A 89 -4.14 11.10 -21.91
C VAL A 89 -3.20 10.62 -23.02
N ILE A 90 -3.72 10.31 -24.20
CA ILE A 90 -2.92 9.93 -25.37
C ILE A 90 -1.96 11.07 -25.73
N LEU A 91 -2.46 12.29 -25.87
CA LEU A 91 -1.64 13.47 -26.18
C LEU A 91 -0.52 13.69 -25.15
N TYR A 92 -0.82 13.49 -23.86
CA TYR A 92 0.17 13.61 -22.79
C TYR A 92 1.28 12.56 -22.91
N LEU A 93 0.93 11.30 -23.23
CA LEU A 93 1.89 10.23 -23.42
C LEU A 93 2.76 10.45 -24.66
N GLU A 94 2.17 10.89 -25.77
CA GLU A 94 2.90 11.24 -26.99
C GLU A 94 3.89 12.40 -26.76
N GLN A 95 3.52 13.39 -25.94
CA GLN A 95 4.42 14.47 -25.54
C GLN A 95 5.61 13.99 -24.70
N GLN A 96 5.44 12.94 -23.88
CA GLN A 96 6.53 12.35 -23.10
C GLN A 96 7.48 11.48 -23.95
N GLU A 97 7.00 10.88 -25.04
CA GLU A 97 7.84 10.13 -25.97
C GLU A 97 8.78 11.03 -26.80
N GLY A 98 8.67 12.35 -26.67
CA GLY A 98 9.55 13.35 -27.31
C GLY A 98 10.99 13.38 -26.81
N ASP A 99 11.31 12.77 -25.65
CA ASP A 99 12.67 12.81 -25.05
C ASP A 99 13.39 11.45 -24.97
N SER A 100 12.78 10.36 -25.43
CA SER A 100 13.43 9.04 -25.38
C SER A 100 13.03 8.17 -26.56
N SER A 101 13.81 8.29 -27.65
CA SER A 101 14.12 7.26 -28.64
C SER A 101 13.19 6.03 -28.69
N ARG A 102 12.29 6.08 -29.67
CA ARG A 102 11.96 5.02 -30.65
C ARG A 102 11.45 3.67 -30.13
N GLN A 103 10.18 3.43 -30.49
CA GLN A 103 9.73 2.35 -31.38
C GLN A 103 10.10 0.92 -30.95
N THR A 104 9.14 0.24 -30.34
CA THR A 104 8.52 -1.01 -30.84
C THR A 104 7.74 -1.61 -29.67
N ASN A 105 6.42 -1.69 -29.73
CA ASN A 105 5.62 -2.70 -29.00
C ASN A 105 4.12 -2.72 -29.36
N LEU A 106 3.60 -1.83 -30.22
CA LEU A 106 2.18 -1.91 -30.61
C LEU A 106 1.91 -2.94 -31.72
N ASP A 107 2.84 -3.10 -32.67
CA ASP A 107 2.70 -4.05 -33.79
C ASP A 107 2.73 -5.52 -33.34
N THR A 108 3.39 -5.82 -32.22
CA THR A 108 3.43 -7.16 -31.62
C THR A 108 2.09 -7.55 -30.99
N PHE A 109 1.35 -6.58 -30.45
CA PHE A 109 0.07 -6.84 -29.77
C PHE A 109 -1.05 -7.13 -30.78
N ILE A 110 -1.05 -6.45 -31.93
CA ILE A 110 -2.10 -6.61 -32.94
C ILE A 110 -1.96 -7.91 -33.76
N ASN A 111 -0.75 -8.44 -33.94
CA ASN A 111 -0.48 -9.56 -34.87
C ASN A 111 -0.34 -10.95 -34.21
N SER A 112 -0.73 -11.15 -32.94
CA SER A 112 -0.59 -12.46 -32.25
C SER A 112 -1.84 -13.36 -32.28
N LYS A 113 -2.71 -13.24 -33.28
CA LYS A 113 -3.87 -14.14 -33.45
C LYS A 113 -3.59 -15.27 -34.44
#